data_AF-A0A7X4CI66-F1
#
_entry.id   AF-A0A7X4CI66-F1
#
_cell.length_a   1.000
_cell.length_b   1.000
_cell.length_c   1.000
_cell.angle_alpha   90.00
_cell.angle_beta   90.00
_cell.angle_gamma   90.00
#
_symmetry.space_group_name_H-M   'P 1'
#
loop_
_entity.id
_entity.type
_entity.pdbx_description
1 polymer ?
#
loop_
_entity_poly.entity_id
_entity_poly.type
_entity_poly.pdbx_seq_one_letter_code
_entity_poly.pdbx_strand_id
1 'polypeptide(L)'
;MSVAGREAFDWLPIFDLSTDDAFRVIRDAGQAPHWIYRHLSRCSCSFCIFSSPDDLRRAAELRPDLYQRYAQLESRIGHTLSPTRRYLPELTGIPVNPDAVQRPRRRRVRSP
;
A
#
# COMPACT_ATOMS: atom_id res chain seq x y z
N MET A 1 -6.27 -23.72 22.16
CA MET A 1 -5.49 -24.15 20.97
C MET A 1 -6.34 -25.16 20.23
N SER A 2 -6.62 -24.97 18.93
CA SER A 2 -7.55 -25.85 18.19
C SER A 2 -7.00 -27.26 18.00
N VAL A 3 -7.87 -28.26 18.10
CA VAL A 3 -7.59 -29.71 18.28
C VAL A 3 -7.04 -30.43 17.03
N ALA A 4 -6.83 -29.75 15.90
CA ALA A 4 -6.17 -30.34 14.74
C ALA A 4 -4.66 -30.10 14.85
N GLY A 5 -3.89 -31.13 15.21
CA GLY A 5 -2.42 -31.08 15.24
C GLY A 5 -1.87 -30.74 13.86
N ARG A 6 -1.49 -29.48 13.65
CA ARG A 6 -0.82 -29.00 12.44
C ARG A 6 0.62 -28.74 12.81
N GLU A 7 1.54 -29.37 12.09
CA GLU A 7 2.96 -29.02 12.14
C GLU A 7 3.21 -27.88 11.16
N ALA A 8 3.95 -26.86 11.62
CA ALA A 8 4.36 -25.72 10.82
C ALA A 8 5.86 -25.49 11.05
N PHE A 9 6.59 -25.21 9.96
CA PHE A 9 8.02 -24.93 9.98
C PHE A 9 8.28 -23.54 9.42
N ASP A 10 9.15 -22.79 10.08
CA ASP A 10 9.64 -21.52 9.56
C ASP A 10 10.82 -21.78 8.60
N TRP A 11 10.58 -21.52 7.31
CA TRP A 11 11.59 -21.62 6.26
C TRP A 11 11.86 -20.22 5.68
N LEU A 12 13.04 -19.66 5.96
CA LEU A 12 13.42 -18.27 5.64
C LEU A 12 14.63 -18.19 4.68
N PRO A 13 14.54 -18.71 3.44
CA PRO A 13 15.68 -18.94 2.55
C PRO A 13 16.36 -17.66 2.02
N ILE A 14 15.72 -16.51 2.22
CA ILE A 14 16.21 -15.21 1.76
C ILE A 14 16.44 -14.23 2.91
N PHE A 15 16.47 -14.71 4.15
CA PHE A 15 16.51 -13.86 5.34
C PHE A 15 17.73 -12.93 5.38
N ASP A 16 18.89 -13.46 4.98
CA ASP A 16 20.16 -12.71 4.98
C ASP A 16 20.42 -11.95 3.68
N LEU A 17 19.50 -12.02 2.69
CA LEU A 17 19.67 -11.29 1.44
C LEU A 17 19.39 -9.81 1.64
N SER A 18 20.24 -8.97 1.03
CA SER A 18 19.88 -7.56 0.85
C SER A 18 18.71 -7.42 -0.13
N THR A 19 18.11 -6.23 -0.16
CA THR A 19 17.05 -5.93 -1.15
C THR A 19 17.57 -6.07 -2.59
N ASP A 20 18.81 -5.66 -2.86
CA ASP A 20 19.43 -5.78 -4.19
C ASP A 20 19.69 -7.24 -4.57
N ASP A 21 20.12 -8.06 -3.60
CA ASP A 21 20.30 -9.50 -3.81
C ASP A 21 18.96 -10.18 -4.12
N ALA A 22 17.90 -9.84 -3.39
CA ALA A 22 16.55 -10.36 -3.66
C ALA A 22 16.07 -10.00 -5.07
N PHE A 23 16.29 -8.75 -5.51
CA PHE A 23 15.96 -8.36 -6.89
C PHE A 23 16.87 -9.02 -7.93
N ARG A 24 18.13 -9.32 -7.59
CA ARG A 24 19.03 -10.10 -8.45
C ARG A 24 18.51 -11.52 -8.65
N VAL A 25 18.11 -12.21 -7.58
CA VAL A 25 17.49 -13.55 -7.65
C VAL A 25 16.28 -13.57 -8.57
N ILE A 26 15.40 -12.56 -8.50
CA ILE A 26 14.24 -12.44 -9.40
C ILE A 26 14.67 -12.34 -10.87
N ARG A 27 15.69 -11.53 -11.17
CA ARG A 27 16.20 -11.35 -12.54
C ARG A 27 16.90 -12.60 -13.07
N ASP A 28 17.72 -13.25 -12.25
CA ASP A 28 18.47 -14.46 -12.62
C ASP A 28 17.51 -15.64 -12.89
N ALA A 29 16.34 -15.65 -12.26
CA ALA A 29 15.25 -16.57 -12.56
C ALA A 29 14.45 -16.20 -13.83
N GLY A 30 14.85 -15.17 -14.57
CA GLY A 30 14.16 -14.68 -15.77
C GLY A 30 12.83 -13.97 -15.49
N GLN A 31 12.58 -13.54 -14.25
CA GLN A 31 11.35 -12.86 -13.85
C GLN A 31 11.51 -11.34 -13.78
N ALA A 32 10.39 -10.63 -13.86
CA ALA A 32 10.33 -9.19 -13.68
C ALA A 32 9.67 -8.86 -12.32
N PRO A 33 10.24 -7.93 -11.54
CA PRO A 33 9.59 -7.45 -10.33
C PRO A 33 8.25 -6.78 -10.63
N HIS A 34 7.35 -6.79 -9.64
CA HIS A 34 6.08 -6.08 -9.75
C HIS A 34 6.31 -4.60 -10.09
N TRP A 35 5.57 -4.06 -11.07
CA TRP A 35 5.78 -2.72 -11.64
C TRP A 35 5.81 -1.60 -10.58
N ILE A 36 5.09 -1.80 -9.47
CA ILE A 36 5.03 -0.82 -8.39
C ILE A 36 6.39 -0.48 -7.79
N TYR A 37 7.37 -1.40 -7.83
CA TYR A 37 8.72 -1.16 -7.30
C TYR A 37 9.52 -0.12 -8.08
N ARG A 38 9.03 0.32 -9.25
CA ARG A 38 9.56 1.48 -9.96
C ARG A 38 9.12 2.81 -9.34
N HIS A 39 8.07 2.77 -8.52
CA HIS A 39 7.45 3.94 -7.92
C HIS A 39 7.56 3.92 -6.39
N LEU A 40 7.25 2.81 -5.73
CA LEU A 40 7.20 2.68 -4.29
C LEU A 40 8.28 1.73 -3.77
N SER A 41 8.73 1.96 -2.54
CA SER A 41 9.71 1.07 -1.89
C SER A 41 9.12 -0.31 -1.53
N ARG A 42 7.78 -0.42 -1.44
CA ARG A 42 7.08 -1.63 -1.01
C ARG A 42 5.76 -1.84 -1.76
N CYS A 43 5.42 -3.10 -2.02
CA CYS A 43 4.12 -3.50 -2.54
C CYS A 43 3.17 -3.80 -1.37
N SER A 44 2.41 -2.82 -0.91
CA SER A 44 1.47 -2.96 0.21
C SER A 44 0.17 -2.25 -0.09
N CYS A 45 -0.75 -2.17 0.89
CA CYS A 45 -1.98 -1.39 0.75
C CYS A 45 -1.66 0.06 0.35
N SER A 46 -2.48 0.66 -0.52
CA SER A 46 -2.39 2.09 -0.80
C SER A 46 -2.60 2.89 0.50
N PHE A 47 -1.75 3.89 0.74
CA PHE A 47 -1.73 4.67 1.98
C PHE A 47 -1.56 3.81 3.24
N CYS A 48 -0.67 2.81 3.18
CA CYS A 48 -0.36 1.99 4.34
C CYS A 48 0.21 2.86 5.49
N ILE A 49 -0.21 2.54 6.71
CA ILE A 49 0.21 3.23 7.94
C ILE A 49 1.73 3.13 8.22
N PHE A 50 2.40 2.17 7.58
CA PHE A 50 3.86 1.97 7.65
C PHE A 50 4.60 2.50 6.40
N SER A 51 3.92 3.20 5.49
CA SER A 51 4.58 3.79 4.32
C SER A 51 5.35 5.05 4.71
N SER A 52 6.47 5.28 4.04
CA SER A 52 7.20 6.55 4.15
C SER A 52 6.35 7.69 3.58
N PRO A 53 6.60 8.95 3.98
CA PRO A 53 5.95 10.11 3.37
C PRO A 53 6.11 10.17 1.85
N ASP A 54 7.27 9.73 1.33
CA ASP A 54 7.56 9.69 -0.10
C ASP A 54 6.70 8.65 -0.83
N ASP A 55 6.55 7.45 -0.26
CA ASP A 55 5.65 6.43 -0.79
C ASP A 55 4.18 6.90 -0.73
N LEU A 56 3.79 7.62 0.31
CA LEU A 56 2.44 8.18 0.43
C LEU A 56 2.16 9.22 -0.67
N ARG A 57 3.12 10.11 -0.97
CA ARG A 57 3.01 11.07 -2.07
C ARG A 57 2.88 10.39 -3.42
N ARG A 58 3.77 9.43 -3.72
CA ARG A 58 3.71 8.67 -4.98
C ARG A 58 2.44 7.84 -5.10
N ALA A 59 1.95 7.27 -3.99
CA ALA A 59 0.66 6.58 -3.98
C ALA A 59 -0.50 7.55 -4.28
N ALA A 60 -0.43 8.80 -3.84
CA ALA A 60 -1.42 9.82 -4.14
C ALA A 60 -1.41 10.20 -5.64
N GLU A 61 -0.23 10.32 -6.25
CA GLU A 61 -0.06 10.57 -7.69
C GLU A 61 -0.61 9.40 -8.53
N LEU A 62 -0.31 8.16 -8.13
CA LEU A 62 -0.78 6.96 -8.82
C LEU A 62 -2.30 6.73 -8.65
N ARG A 63 -2.87 7.18 -7.52
CA ARG A 63 -4.26 6.90 -7.12
C ARG A 63 -4.96 8.14 -6.53
N PRO A 64 -5.11 9.23 -7.30
CA PRO A 64 -5.63 10.51 -6.77
C PRO A 64 -7.06 10.40 -6.24
N ASP A 65 -7.94 9.67 -6.94
CA ASP A 65 -9.32 9.45 -6.48
C ASP A 65 -9.39 8.72 -5.13
N LEU A 66 -8.44 7.82 -4.86
CA LEU A 66 -8.38 7.07 -3.61
C LEU A 66 -7.80 7.92 -2.49
N TYR A 67 -6.77 8.72 -2.81
CA TYR A 67 -6.19 9.69 -1.89
C TYR A 67 -7.25 10.62 -1.33
N GLN A 68 -8.06 11.23 -2.22
CA GLN A 68 -9.12 12.15 -1.82
C GLN A 68 -10.13 11.49 -0.88
N ARG A 69 -10.51 10.23 -1.15
CA ARG A 69 -11.40 9.47 -0.26
C ARG A 69 -10.83 9.26 1.13
N TYR A 70 -9.55 8.91 1.22
CA TYR A 70 -8.89 8.67 2.51
C TYR A 70 -8.79 9.97 3.29
N ALA A 71 -8.30 11.03 2.66
CA ALA A 71 -8.15 12.33 3.32
C ALA A 71 -9.49 12.93 3.75
N GLN A 72 -10.54 12.83 2.92
CA GLN A 72 -11.90 13.22 3.29
C GLN A 72 -12.46 12.33 4.41
N LEU A 73 -12.17 11.02 4.41
CA LEU A 73 -12.60 10.13 5.48
C LEU A 73 -11.98 10.55 6.81
N GLU A 74 -10.67 10.79 6.86
CA GLU A 74 -9.99 11.22 8.08
C GLU A 74 -10.60 12.49 8.65
N SER A 75 -10.87 13.49 7.79
CA SER A 75 -11.56 14.72 8.18
C SER A 75 -12.97 14.46 8.72
N ARG A 76 -13.78 13.64 8.04
CA ARG A 76 -15.16 13.34 8.47
C ARG A 76 -15.24 12.61 9.80
N ILE A 77 -14.28 11.73 10.10
CA ILE A 77 -14.28 10.96 11.35
C ILE A 77 -13.47 11.65 12.47
N GLY A 78 -12.77 12.74 12.17
CA GLY A 78 -11.91 13.44 13.12
C GLY A 78 -10.74 12.60 13.62
N HIS A 79 -10.28 11.63 12.81
CA HIS A 79 -9.23 10.68 13.19
C HIS A 79 -8.38 10.29 11.98
N THR A 80 -7.09 10.14 12.18
CA THR A 80 -6.11 9.71 11.16
C THR A 80 -5.75 8.24 11.35
N LEU A 81 -5.46 7.55 10.24
CA LEU A 81 -4.95 6.19 10.27
C LEU A 81 -3.44 6.14 10.59
N SER A 82 -2.75 7.28 10.51
CA SER A 82 -1.31 7.36 10.71
C SER A 82 -0.91 7.14 12.18
N PRO A 83 0.14 6.32 12.44
CA PRO A 83 0.69 6.15 13.78
C PRO A 83 1.28 7.45 14.34
N THR A 84 1.68 8.39 13.48
CA THR A 84 2.24 9.69 13.89
C THR A 84 1.18 10.71 14.27
N ARG A 85 -0.12 10.35 14.22
CA ARG A 85 -1.26 11.25 14.46
C ARG A 85 -1.33 12.49 13.55
N ARG A 86 -0.62 12.45 12.42
CA ARG A 86 -0.72 13.46 11.36
C ARG A 86 -1.70 12.99 10.31
N TYR A 87 -2.53 13.88 9.80
CA TYR A 87 -3.47 13.53 8.74
C TYR A 87 -2.71 13.29 7.43
N LEU A 88 -3.31 12.50 6.55
CA LEU A 88 -2.73 12.13 5.26
C LEU A 88 -2.32 13.36 4.40
N PRO A 89 -3.09 14.48 4.36
CA PRO A 89 -2.66 15.72 3.72
C PRO A 89 -1.43 16.37 4.34
N GLU A 90 -1.25 16.25 5.65
CA GLU A 90 -0.06 16.79 6.30
C GLU A 90 1.19 15.95 5.97
N LEU A 91 1.03 14.63 5.88
CA LEU A 91 2.13 13.71 5.56
C LEU A 91 2.59 13.84 4.12
N THR A 92 1.64 14.04 3.21
CA THR A 92 1.92 14.12 1.77
C THR A 92 2.16 15.55 1.29
N GLY A 93 1.65 16.57 1.99
CA GLY A 93 1.65 17.95 1.51
C GLY A 93 0.68 18.18 0.34
N ILE A 94 -0.21 17.23 0.03
CA ILE A 94 -1.14 17.32 -1.10
C ILE A 94 -2.51 17.78 -0.58
N PRO A 95 -3.09 18.87 -1.10
CA PRO A 95 -4.37 19.37 -0.63
C PRO A 95 -5.53 18.41 -0.94
N VAL A 96 -6.54 18.44 -0.07
CA VAL A 96 -7.80 17.74 -0.28
C VAL A 96 -8.70 18.62 -1.13
N ASN A 97 -9.23 18.07 -2.22
CA ASN A 97 -10.28 18.70 -2.98
C ASN A 97 -11.63 18.27 -2.38
N PRO A 98 -12.40 19.20 -1.76
CA PRO A 98 -13.70 18.88 -1.17
C PRO A 98 -14.71 18.40 -2.22
N ASP A 99 -14.55 18.83 -3.47
CA ASP A 99 -15.45 18.51 -4.59
C ASP A 99 -15.04 17.22 -5.33
N ALA A 100 -14.01 16.51 -4.87
CA ALA A 100 -13.56 15.28 -5.51
C ALA A 100 -14.66 14.22 -5.51
N VAL A 101 -15.24 13.97 -6.69
CA VAL A 101 -16.35 13.04 -6.89
C VAL A 101 -15.91 11.61 -6.59
N GLN A 102 -16.59 10.97 -5.64
CA GLN A 102 -16.41 9.55 -5.37
C GLN A 102 -16.94 8.71 -6.53
N ARG A 103 -16.04 8.31 -7.44
CA ARG A 103 -16.38 7.33 -8.48
C ARG A 103 -17.00 6.06 -7.85
N PRO A 104 -18.20 5.64 -8.25
CA PRO A 104 -18.82 4.44 -7.70
C PRO A 104 -17.92 3.23 -7.93
N ARG A 105 -17.87 2.30 -6.98
CA ARG A 105 -17.17 1.03 -7.18
C ARG A 105 -17.78 0.39 -8.42
N ARG A 106 -16.97 0.12 -9.45
CA ARG A 106 -17.39 -0.77 -10.54
C ARG A 106 -17.80 -2.08 -9.87
N ARG A 107 -19.11 -2.37 -9.85
CA ARG A 107 -19.57 -3.70 -9.46
C ARG A 107 -18.89 -4.66 -10.42
N ARG A 108 -18.11 -5.62 -9.90
CA ARG A 108 -17.71 -6.76 -10.72
C ARG A 108 -19.01 -7.44 -11.11
N VAL A 109 -19.42 -7.28 -12.37
CA VAL A 109 -20.44 -8.14 -12.96
C VAL A 109 -19.79 -9.53 -12.92
N ARG A 110 -20.33 -10.43 -12.10
CA ARG A 110 -19.97 -11.84 -12.23
C ARG A 110 -20.54 -12.28 -13.58
N SER A 111 -19.68 -12.62 -14.53
CA SER A 111 -20.10 -13.33 -15.74
C SER A 111 -20.79 -14.64 -15.32
N PRO A 112 -21.82 -15.08 -16.07
CA PRO A 112 -22.55 -16.32 -15.79
C PRO A 112 -21.63 -17.54 -15.80
#